data_AF-A0A1J3JEC6-F1
#
_entry.id   AF-A0A1J3JEC6-F1
#
_cell.length_a   1.000
_cell.length_b   1.000
_cell.length_c   1.000
_cell.angle_alpha   90.00
_cell.angle_beta   90.00
_cell.angle_gamma   90.00
#
_symmetry.space_group_name_H-M   'P 1'
#
loop_
_entity.id
_entity.type
_entity.pdbx_description
1 polymer ?
#
loop_
_entity_poly.entity_id
_entity_poly.type
_entity_poly.pdbx_seq_one_letter_code
_entity_poly.pdbx_strand_id
1 'polypeptide(L)'
;GFEETNENWVLSVTSLSGAFNGTTRTYLDGMRTDDGISMKPISLLQLCRIGVIMYDWMDISWLKAYYNFGFDHFNISWKKTGVRGLVDCLMGNTGPFATGDWILPDLTIQGSTCLNSNLQTFPSTFYFSYATKRTRRIMGMTIPSGVLGIHPMLFLRVFQMSQWRFPQHVSPPYKGYRDEEWQENDGALNTISMTHPRLPLEHPSQFITSDSECQTLQPGIWYYKIVEADHITFIVNRERAGVQFDLIYDSIFQRCRKHVFRKIPQTLPNQSPSPRSPR
;
A
#
# COMPACT_ATOMS: atom_id res chain seq x y z
N GLY A 1 -3.33 7.08 20.30
CA GLY A 1 -3.51 8.26 19.44
C GLY A 1 -3.21 9.50 20.23
N PHE A 2 -2.90 10.62 19.57
CA PHE A 2 -2.83 11.92 20.24
C PHE A 2 -4.26 12.35 20.61
N GLU A 3 -4.45 12.94 21.79
CA GLU A 3 -5.79 13.28 22.31
C GLU A 3 -6.58 14.25 21.41
N GLU A 4 -5.89 14.98 20.54
CA GLU A 4 -6.49 15.97 19.64
C GLU A 4 -6.79 15.48 18.22
N THR A 5 -6.56 14.20 17.89
CA THR A 5 -6.85 13.68 16.54
C THR A 5 -8.33 13.37 16.36
N ASN A 6 -8.89 13.72 15.20
CA ASN A 6 -10.30 13.49 14.86
C ASN A 6 -10.44 12.89 13.46
N GLU A 7 -11.16 11.77 13.33
CA GLU A 7 -11.41 11.08 12.07
C GLU A 7 -12.16 11.93 11.04
N ASN A 8 -12.95 12.90 11.51
CA ASN A 8 -13.74 13.78 10.64
C ASN A 8 -12.87 14.79 9.86
N TRP A 9 -11.57 14.87 10.14
CA TRP A 9 -10.63 15.62 9.31
C TRP A 9 -10.39 14.95 7.95
N VAL A 10 -10.64 13.64 7.83
CA VAL A 10 -10.42 12.88 6.61
C VAL A 10 -11.74 12.54 5.94
N LEU A 11 -12.05 13.24 4.84
CA LEU A 11 -13.26 12.97 4.07
C LEU A 11 -13.17 11.66 3.29
N SER A 12 -12.02 11.37 2.69
CA SER A 12 -11.84 10.14 1.92
C SER A 12 -10.41 9.65 1.92
N VAL A 13 -10.24 8.33 1.82
CA VAL A 13 -8.99 7.63 1.61
C VAL A 13 -9.07 6.91 0.27
N THR A 14 -8.15 7.21 -0.63
CA THR A 14 -8.04 6.52 -1.92
C THR A 14 -6.68 5.85 -2.00
N SER A 15 -6.70 4.56 -2.29
CA SER A 15 -5.52 3.75 -2.50
C SER A 15 -5.41 3.35 -3.96
N LEU A 16 -4.22 3.50 -4.51
CA LEU A 16 -3.86 3.03 -5.84
C LEU A 16 -2.71 2.05 -5.67
N SER A 17 -3.00 0.77 -5.93
CA SER A 17 -2.04 -0.30 -5.69
C SER A 17 -1.53 -0.35 -4.23
N GLY A 18 -2.39 -0.13 -3.23
CA GLY A 18 -1.96 -0.13 -1.82
C GLY A 18 -1.89 -1.53 -1.20
N ALA A 19 -0.93 -1.73 -0.28
CA ALA A 19 -0.67 -3.03 0.34
C ALA A 19 -1.46 -3.24 1.63
N PHE A 20 -2.76 -3.53 1.55
CA PHE A 20 -3.59 -3.67 2.75
C PHE A 20 -3.38 -4.97 3.52
N ASN A 21 -2.99 -6.05 2.84
CA ASN A 21 -2.83 -7.38 3.43
C ASN A 21 -1.40 -7.90 3.26
N GLY A 22 -0.44 -7.01 2.97
CA GLY A 22 0.95 -7.38 2.71
C GLY A 22 1.17 -7.98 1.32
N THR A 23 2.33 -8.55 1.08
CA THR A 23 2.70 -9.13 -0.23
C THR A 23 3.62 -10.32 -0.08
N THR A 24 3.40 -11.34 -0.92
CA THR A 24 4.30 -12.50 -1.00
C THR A 24 5.69 -12.13 -1.53
N ARG A 25 5.83 -10.97 -2.17
CA ARG A 25 7.10 -10.43 -2.63
C ARG A 25 8.12 -10.25 -1.50
N THR A 26 7.68 -9.88 -0.31
CA THR A 26 8.59 -9.71 0.85
C THR A 26 9.41 -10.98 1.12
N TYR A 27 8.78 -12.15 1.04
CA TYR A 27 9.45 -13.44 1.25
C TYR A 27 10.41 -13.82 0.11
N LEU A 28 10.07 -13.42 -1.12
CA LEU A 28 10.95 -13.57 -2.29
C LEU A 28 12.18 -12.67 -2.18
N ASP A 29 12.03 -11.46 -1.63
CA ASP A 29 13.08 -10.47 -1.50
C ASP A 29 14.03 -10.78 -0.33
N GLY A 30 13.53 -11.43 0.73
CA GLY A 30 14.39 -11.97 1.78
C GLY A 30 13.77 -12.08 3.17
N MET A 31 12.51 -11.71 3.37
CA MET A 31 11.84 -11.92 4.65
C MET A 31 11.60 -13.41 4.90
N ARG A 32 11.64 -13.82 6.16
CA ARG A 32 11.32 -15.20 6.54
C ARG A 32 9.81 -15.36 6.68
N THR A 33 9.34 -16.59 6.45
CA THR A 33 7.90 -16.94 6.49
C THR A 33 7.45 -17.39 7.88
N ASP A 34 8.37 -17.70 8.78
CA ASP A 34 8.10 -18.17 10.15
C ASP A 34 7.57 -17.06 11.05
N ASP A 35 8.25 -15.92 11.10
CA ASP A 35 7.83 -14.77 11.92
C ASP A 35 7.32 -13.58 11.11
N GLY A 36 7.68 -13.47 9.83
CA GLY A 36 7.36 -12.30 8.99
C GLY A 36 8.09 -11.02 9.39
N ILE A 37 9.04 -11.08 10.32
CA ILE A 37 9.75 -9.90 10.86
C ILE A 37 11.25 -10.02 10.57
N SER A 38 11.79 -11.22 10.67
CA SER A 38 13.21 -11.47 10.50
C SER A 38 13.57 -11.67 9.02
N MET A 39 14.78 -11.25 8.66
CA MET A 39 15.36 -11.51 7.34
C MET A 39 16.03 -12.88 7.29
N LYS A 40 16.00 -13.52 6.12
CA LYS A 40 16.77 -14.73 5.82
C LYS A 40 18.26 -14.42 6.01
N PRO A 41 19.05 -15.36 6.57
CA PRO A 41 20.47 -15.11 6.85
C PRO A 41 21.27 -14.84 5.57
N ILE A 42 20.85 -15.40 4.44
CA ILE A 42 21.47 -15.20 3.12
C ILE A 42 20.37 -14.77 2.14
N SER A 43 20.38 -13.50 1.75
CA SER A 43 19.47 -12.94 0.75
C SER A 43 20.01 -11.60 0.21
N LEU A 44 19.50 -11.16 -0.94
CA LEU A 44 19.82 -9.82 -1.49
C LEU A 44 19.43 -8.71 -0.48
N LEU A 45 18.35 -8.91 0.26
CA LEU A 45 17.89 -7.99 1.29
C LEU A 45 18.91 -7.77 2.41
N GLN A 46 19.72 -8.77 2.76
CA GLN A 46 20.82 -8.59 3.72
C GLN A 46 21.92 -7.66 3.19
N LEU A 47 22.20 -7.70 1.88
CA LEU A 47 23.15 -6.76 1.26
C LEU A 47 22.57 -5.35 1.25
N CYS A 48 21.28 -5.20 0.93
CA CYS A 48 20.58 -3.92 1.01
C CYS A 48 20.60 -3.37 2.45
N ARG A 49 20.37 -4.22 3.46
CA ARG A 49 20.45 -3.87 4.88
C ARG A 49 21.81 -3.26 5.22
N ILE A 50 22.90 -3.94 4.86
CA ILE A 50 24.26 -3.44 5.10
C ILE A 50 24.46 -2.09 4.40
N GLY A 51 24.04 -1.97 3.13
CA GLY A 51 24.14 -0.74 2.37
C GLY A 51 23.41 0.44 3.03
N VAL A 52 22.18 0.21 3.52
CA VAL A 52 21.38 1.23 4.23
C VAL A 52 22.03 1.62 5.56
N ILE A 53 22.49 0.64 6.36
CA ILE A 53 23.19 0.93 7.62
C ILE A 53 24.43 1.80 7.35
N MET A 54 25.24 1.43 6.35
CA MET A 54 26.43 2.21 5.97
C MET A 54 26.06 3.61 5.48
N TYR A 55 25.02 3.72 4.65
CA TYR A 55 24.50 4.97 4.12
C TYR A 55 24.12 5.94 5.27
N ASP A 56 23.28 5.48 6.19
CA ASP A 56 22.76 6.32 7.27
C ASP A 56 23.81 6.62 8.33
N TRP A 57 24.73 5.67 8.57
CA TRP A 57 25.87 5.88 9.44
C TRP A 57 26.84 6.93 8.88
N MET A 58 27.18 6.91 7.58
CA MET A 58 28.07 7.90 6.97
C MET A 58 27.51 9.33 7.03
N ASP A 59 26.17 9.47 7.07
CA ASP A 59 25.47 10.74 7.33
C ASP A 59 25.92 11.88 6.40
N ILE A 60 26.03 11.56 5.10
CA ILE A 60 26.50 12.50 4.06
C ILE A 60 25.35 13.42 3.66
N SER A 61 25.43 14.70 4.01
CA SER A 61 24.33 15.65 3.90
C SER A 61 23.77 15.83 2.48
N TRP A 62 24.62 15.95 1.47
CA TRP A 62 24.14 16.13 0.08
C TRP A 62 23.44 14.87 -0.45
N LEU A 63 23.86 13.70 0.00
CA LEU A 63 23.27 12.43 -0.39
C LEU A 63 21.90 12.23 0.28
N LYS A 64 21.77 12.57 1.56
CA LYS A 64 20.49 12.61 2.28
C LYS A 64 19.53 13.67 1.76
N ALA A 65 20.05 14.81 1.29
CA ALA A 65 19.24 15.82 0.63
C ALA A 65 18.67 15.32 -0.71
N TYR A 66 19.41 14.47 -1.43
CA TYR A 66 18.93 13.86 -2.67
C TYR A 66 17.92 12.74 -2.42
N TYR A 67 18.20 11.82 -1.49
CA TYR A 67 17.30 10.73 -1.14
C TYR A 67 17.57 10.21 0.27
N ASN A 68 16.62 10.37 1.19
CA ASN A 68 16.73 9.91 2.58
C ASN A 68 15.87 8.66 2.81
N PHE A 69 16.43 7.62 3.43
CA PHE A 69 15.71 6.38 3.77
C PHE A 69 14.75 6.53 4.96
N GLY A 70 14.80 7.65 5.70
CA GLY A 70 13.86 7.96 6.78
C GLY A 70 14.25 7.39 8.14
N PHE A 71 15.47 6.89 8.32
CA PHE A 71 15.93 6.29 9.58
C PHE A 71 16.57 7.27 10.57
N ASP A 72 16.41 8.60 10.37
CA ASP A 72 17.04 9.62 11.21
C ASP A 72 16.65 9.51 12.69
N HIS A 73 15.43 9.04 12.98
CA HIS A 73 14.93 8.84 14.35
C HIS A 73 15.68 7.74 15.12
N PHE A 74 16.35 6.81 14.44
CA PHE A 74 17.24 5.82 15.06
C PHE A 74 18.62 6.37 15.42
N ASN A 75 18.94 7.60 14.99
CA ASN A 75 20.16 8.32 15.40
C ASN A 75 21.48 7.58 15.12
N ILE A 76 21.55 6.76 14.07
CA ILE A 76 22.70 5.89 13.78
C ILE A 76 23.92 6.59 13.13
N SER A 77 23.86 7.90 12.91
CA SER A 77 24.97 8.69 12.34
C SER A 77 26.29 8.50 13.09
N TRP A 78 27.40 8.47 12.35
CA TRP A 78 28.76 8.35 12.90
C TRP A 78 29.08 9.43 13.92
N LYS A 79 28.49 10.63 13.77
CA LYS A 79 28.64 11.75 14.72
C LYS A 79 28.03 11.45 16.10
N LYS A 80 27.02 10.55 16.14
CA LYS A 80 26.29 10.19 17.36
C LYS A 80 26.79 8.89 17.96
N THR A 81 27.02 7.86 17.14
CA THR A 81 27.26 6.49 17.61
C THR A 81 28.69 5.99 17.37
N GLY A 82 29.47 6.69 16.53
CA GLY A 82 30.84 6.30 16.16
C GLY A 82 30.93 4.92 15.49
N VAL A 83 32.14 4.38 15.39
CA VAL A 83 32.40 3.06 14.75
C VAL A 83 31.83 1.90 15.57
N ARG A 84 31.82 2.01 16.91
CA ARG A 84 31.24 0.97 17.78
C ARG A 84 29.74 0.79 17.52
N GLY A 85 29.00 1.89 17.41
CA GLY A 85 27.57 1.82 17.08
C GLY A 85 27.29 1.26 15.69
N LEU A 86 28.17 1.48 14.71
CA LEU A 86 28.07 0.81 13.42
C LEU A 86 28.16 -0.72 13.56
N VAL A 87 29.14 -1.20 14.32
CA VAL A 87 29.31 -2.65 14.57
C VAL A 87 28.08 -3.21 15.29
N ASP A 88 27.58 -2.52 16.32
CA ASP A 88 26.38 -2.94 17.04
C ASP A 88 25.13 -2.99 16.13
N CYS A 89 25.00 -2.04 15.20
CA CYS A 89 23.90 -2.02 14.23
C CYS A 89 24.04 -3.14 13.18
N LEU A 90 25.24 -3.39 12.67
CA LEU A 90 25.52 -4.47 11.72
C LEU A 90 25.30 -5.86 12.32
N MET A 91 25.59 -6.03 13.62
CA MET A 91 25.29 -7.25 14.37
C MET A 91 23.80 -7.43 14.67
N GLY A 92 22.97 -6.42 14.41
CA GLY A 92 21.53 -6.46 14.69
C GLY A 92 21.18 -6.24 16.16
N ASN A 93 22.06 -5.64 16.95
CA ASN A 93 21.79 -5.32 18.35
C ASN A 93 21.00 -4.00 18.50
N THR A 94 21.13 -3.10 17.51
CA THR A 94 20.51 -1.76 17.54
C THR A 94 20.07 -1.32 16.14
N GLY A 95 19.19 -0.31 16.07
CA GLY A 95 18.72 0.29 14.82
C GLY A 95 17.46 -0.37 14.23
N PRO A 96 17.01 0.08 13.05
CA PRO A 96 15.71 -0.28 12.48
C PRO A 96 15.54 -1.80 12.27
N PHE A 97 16.62 -2.45 11.85
CA PHE A 97 16.59 -3.87 11.53
C PHE A 97 16.65 -4.79 12.77
N ALA A 98 16.98 -4.25 13.94
CA ALA A 98 17.00 -5.00 15.20
C ALA A 98 15.60 -5.06 15.86
N THR A 99 14.82 -3.99 15.73
CA THR A 99 13.48 -3.87 16.31
C THR A 99 12.39 -4.45 15.42
N GLY A 100 12.63 -4.53 14.11
CA GLY A 100 11.58 -4.81 13.12
C GLY A 100 10.73 -3.59 12.79
N ASP A 101 11.10 -2.40 13.27
CA ASP A 101 10.40 -1.14 13.03
C ASP A 101 10.90 -0.50 11.72
N TRP A 102 10.49 -1.11 10.60
CA TRP A 102 10.75 -0.66 9.24
C TRP A 102 9.75 -1.29 8.28
N ILE A 103 9.78 -0.88 7.01
CA ILE A 103 8.68 -1.13 6.07
C ILE A 103 8.41 -2.62 5.74
N LEU A 104 9.41 -3.50 5.70
CA LEU A 104 9.17 -4.87 5.21
C LEU A 104 8.41 -5.78 6.18
N PRO A 105 8.68 -5.77 7.50
CA PRO A 105 7.84 -6.44 8.48
C PRO A 105 6.36 -6.13 8.29
N ASP A 106 5.99 -4.86 8.15
CA ASP A 106 4.63 -4.39 7.92
C ASP A 106 4.04 -4.87 6.58
N LEU A 107 4.89 -5.04 5.56
CA LEU A 107 4.48 -5.55 4.25
C LEU A 107 4.40 -7.07 4.16
N THR A 108 4.77 -7.82 5.20
CA THR A 108 4.47 -9.26 5.25
C THR A 108 2.98 -9.49 5.50
N ILE A 109 2.47 -10.68 5.16
CA ILE A 109 1.07 -11.01 5.43
C ILE A 109 0.82 -11.03 6.94
N GLN A 110 1.78 -11.51 7.75
CA GLN A 110 1.69 -11.51 9.21
C GLN A 110 1.68 -10.08 9.77
N GLY A 111 2.63 -9.24 9.35
CA GLY A 111 2.75 -7.87 9.85
C GLY A 111 1.54 -7.01 9.49
N SER A 112 1.10 -7.05 8.24
CA SER A 112 -0.12 -6.35 7.81
C SER A 112 -1.38 -6.86 8.54
N THR A 113 -1.48 -8.16 8.82
CA THR A 113 -2.57 -8.71 9.63
C THR A 113 -2.52 -8.17 11.06
N CYS A 114 -1.33 -8.09 11.67
CA CYS A 114 -1.14 -7.50 13.00
C CYS A 114 -1.55 -6.02 13.00
N LEU A 115 -1.11 -5.24 12.01
CA LEU A 115 -1.49 -3.84 11.85
C LEU A 115 -3.00 -3.68 11.73
N ASN A 116 -3.62 -4.42 10.81
CA ASN A 116 -5.06 -4.33 10.55
C ASN A 116 -5.91 -4.70 11.76
N SER A 117 -5.41 -5.53 12.69
CA SER A 117 -6.15 -5.85 13.93
C SER A 117 -6.45 -4.62 14.80
N ASN A 118 -5.71 -3.54 14.60
CA ASN A 118 -5.87 -2.27 15.31
C ASN A 118 -6.48 -1.17 14.42
N LEU A 119 -6.85 -1.48 13.17
CA LEU A 119 -7.42 -0.53 12.22
C LEU A 119 -8.92 -0.78 12.05
N GLN A 120 -9.66 0.29 11.74
CA GLN A 120 -11.08 0.23 11.45
C GLN A 120 -11.48 1.27 10.40
N THR A 121 -12.64 1.06 9.78
CA THR A 121 -13.29 2.09 8.96
C THR A 121 -14.06 3.08 9.85
N PHE A 122 -14.15 4.33 9.42
CA PHE A 122 -14.91 5.38 10.11
C PHE A 122 -16.20 5.73 9.35
N PRO A 123 -17.31 5.97 10.05
CA PRO A 123 -18.63 6.16 9.44
C PRO A 123 -18.75 7.46 8.62
N SER A 124 -17.83 8.40 8.80
CA SER A 124 -17.84 9.70 8.11
C SER A 124 -16.91 9.76 6.89
N THR A 125 -16.11 8.71 6.65
CA THR A 125 -15.01 8.69 5.68
C THR A 125 -15.32 7.75 4.52
N PHE A 126 -15.05 8.17 3.29
CA PHE A 126 -15.18 7.31 2.11
C PHE A 126 -13.87 6.58 1.81
N TYR A 127 -13.94 5.31 1.45
CA TYR A 127 -12.76 4.51 1.14
C TYR A 127 -12.81 3.98 -0.28
N PHE A 128 -11.73 4.16 -1.04
CA PHE A 128 -11.61 3.72 -2.42
C PHE A 128 -10.31 2.94 -2.62
N SER A 129 -10.37 1.88 -3.40
CA SER A 129 -9.17 1.18 -3.84
C SER A 129 -9.18 0.86 -5.32
N TYR A 130 -8.04 1.07 -5.97
CA TYR A 130 -7.77 0.67 -7.33
C TYR A 130 -6.70 -0.43 -7.28
N ALA A 131 -7.16 -1.68 -7.23
CA ALA A 131 -6.32 -2.85 -7.23
C ALA A 131 -5.81 -3.11 -8.66
N THR A 132 -4.51 -3.29 -8.81
CA THR A 132 -3.87 -3.48 -10.12
C THR A 132 -3.57 -4.94 -10.39
N LYS A 133 -3.58 -5.36 -11.65
CA LYS A 133 -3.10 -6.69 -12.04
C LYS A 133 -2.49 -6.73 -13.43
N ARG A 134 -1.51 -7.61 -13.61
CA ARG A 134 -0.89 -7.97 -14.90
C ARG A 134 -0.71 -9.47 -15.05
N THR A 135 -1.69 -10.22 -14.58
CA THR A 135 -1.71 -11.67 -14.64
C THR A 135 -3.00 -12.15 -15.29
N ARG A 136 -2.93 -13.28 -16.00
CA ARG A 136 -4.08 -13.99 -16.58
C ARG A 136 -4.00 -15.46 -16.21
N ARG A 137 -5.16 -16.11 -16.09
CA ARG A 137 -5.25 -17.56 -15.88
C ARG A 137 -5.36 -18.29 -17.22
N ILE A 138 -4.42 -19.20 -17.48
CA ILE A 138 -4.40 -20.08 -18.65
C ILE A 138 -4.20 -21.51 -18.16
N MET A 139 -5.10 -22.42 -18.55
CA MET A 139 -5.03 -23.85 -18.18
C MET A 139 -4.84 -24.09 -16.67
N GLY A 140 -5.51 -23.28 -15.84
CA GLY A 140 -5.41 -23.39 -14.37
C GLY A 140 -4.14 -22.76 -13.76
N MET A 141 -3.22 -22.21 -14.57
CA MET A 141 -2.02 -21.54 -14.11
C MET A 141 -2.12 -20.02 -14.28
N THR A 142 -1.74 -19.27 -13.25
CA THR A 142 -1.65 -17.80 -13.31
C THR A 142 -0.29 -17.41 -13.90
N ILE A 143 -0.31 -16.66 -15.01
CA ILE A 143 0.90 -16.22 -15.72
C ILE A 143 0.83 -14.72 -16.08
N PRO A 144 1.96 -14.06 -16.36
CA PRO A 144 1.98 -12.68 -16.83
C PRO A 144 1.06 -12.45 -18.06
N SER A 145 0.28 -11.36 -18.07
CA SER A 145 -0.73 -11.09 -19.09
C SER A 145 -0.17 -10.57 -20.43
N GLY A 146 1.12 -10.23 -20.49
CA GLY A 146 1.84 -9.94 -21.74
C GLY A 146 3.18 -9.23 -21.49
N VAL A 147 4.20 -9.54 -22.30
CA VAL A 147 5.57 -9.01 -22.13
C VAL A 147 5.64 -7.49 -22.35
N LEU A 148 4.85 -6.96 -23.29
CA LEU A 148 4.85 -5.53 -23.64
C LEU A 148 4.04 -4.64 -22.68
N GLY A 149 3.12 -5.23 -21.90
CA GLY A 149 2.27 -4.49 -20.96
C GLY A 149 2.88 -4.32 -19.57
N ILE A 150 3.92 -5.10 -19.26
CA ILE A 150 4.58 -5.12 -17.95
C ILE A 150 5.94 -4.45 -18.08
N HIS A 151 6.29 -3.61 -17.11
CA HIS A 151 7.60 -3.00 -17.08
C HIS A 151 8.69 -4.10 -17.04
N PRO A 152 9.78 -4.01 -17.83
CA PRO A 152 10.82 -5.05 -17.85
C PRO A 152 11.35 -5.42 -16.46
N MET A 153 11.50 -4.44 -15.56
CA MET A 153 11.93 -4.65 -14.17
C MET A 153 10.95 -5.48 -13.32
N LEU A 154 9.66 -5.49 -13.68
CA LEU A 154 8.60 -6.16 -12.93
C LEU A 154 8.24 -7.53 -13.52
N PHE A 155 8.56 -7.80 -14.79
CA PHE A 155 8.13 -9.03 -15.47
C PHE A 155 8.53 -10.31 -14.71
N LEU A 156 9.80 -10.40 -14.31
CA LEU A 156 10.29 -11.55 -13.52
C LEU A 156 9.57 -11.67 -12.18
N ARG A 157 9.28 -10.54 -11.52
CA ARG A 157 8.56 -10.52 -10.24
C ARG A 157 7.11 -10.94 -10.40
N VAL A 158 6.43 -10.51 -11.47
CA VAL A 158 5.06 -10.96 -11.78
C VAL A 158 5.02 -12.48 -11.86
N PHE A 159 5.97 -13.07 -12.58
CA PHE A 159 6.06 -14.52 -12.71
C PHE A 159 6.35 -15.21 -11.38
N GLN A 160 7.38 -14.77 -10.64
CA GLN A 160 7.77 -15.37 -9.36
C GLN A 160 6.64 -15.32 -8.32
N MET A 161 5.92 -14.20 -8.22
CA MET A 161 4.78 -14.06 -7.31
C MET A 161 3.62 -14.97 -7.72
N SER A 162 3.36 -15.13 -9.02
CA SER A 162 2.28 -16.00 -9.52
C SER A 162 2.51 -17.47 -9.19
N GLN A 163 3.77 -17.87 -9.02
CA GLN A 163 4.19 -19.25 -8.74
C GLN A 163 4.62 -19.45 -7.27
N TRP A 164 4.52 -18.40 -6.45
CA TRP A 164 4.88 -18.50 -5.04
C TRP A 164 3.96 -19.48 -4.32
N ARG A 165 4.56 -20.28 -3.44
CA ARG A 165 3.84 -21.16 -2.52
C ARG A 165 4.37 -20.96 -1.11
N PHE A 166 3.46 -20.85 -0.16
CA PHE A 166 3.83 -20.76 1.23
C PHE A 166 4.47 -22.09 1.70
N PRO A 167 5.59 -22.06 2.43
CA PRO A 167 6.27 -23.29 2.82
C PRO A 167 5.40 -24.18 3.72
N GLN A 168 5.25 -25.47 3.37
CA GLN A 168 4.38 -26.41 4.08
C GLN A 168 4.84 -26.75 5.51
N HIS A 169 6.11 -26.55 5.82
CA HIS A 169 6.68 -26.84 7.15
C HIS A 169 6.47 -25.70 8.15
N VAL A 170 5.87 -24.58 7.71
CA VAL A 170 5.56 -23.42 8.54
C VAL A 170 4.05 -23.27 8.62
N SER A 171 3.55 -22.84 9.78
CA SER A 171 2.13 -22.52 9.91
C SER A 171 1.74 -21.43 8.90
N PRO A 172 0.58 -21.55 8.23
CA PRO A 172 0.12 -20.53 7.31
C PRO A 172 -0.03 -19.18 8.01
N PRO A 173 0.09 -18.05 7.28
CA PRO A 173 0.07 -16.71 7.88
C PRO A 173 -1.29 -16.36 8.51
N TYR A 174 -2.37 -17.00 8.07
CA TYR A 174 -3.70 -16.91 8.67
C TYR A 174 -4.51 -18.19 8.42
N LYS A 175 -5.59 -18.37 9.19
CA LYS A 175 -6.48 -19.52 9.07
C LYS A 175 -7.20 -19.51 7.71
N GLY A 176 -7.09 -20.61 6.96
CA GLY A 176 -7.73 -20.73 5.64
C GLY A 176 -6.93 -20.11 4.50
N TYR A 177 -5.66 -19.74 4.72
CA TYR A 177 -4.76 -19.30 3.66
C TYR A 177 -4.69 -20.32 2.50
N ARG A 178 -4.72 -19.79 1.28
CA ARG A 178 -4.60 -20.56 0.04
C ARG A 178 -3.69 -19.84 -0.93
N ASP A 179 -2.67 -20.53 -1.44
CA ASP A 179 -1.73 -19.95 -2.40
C ASP A 179 -2.44 -19.41 -3.65
N GLU A 180 -3.51 -20.07 -4.12
CA GLU A 180 -4.23 -19.69 -5.33
C GLU A 180 -4.85 -18.28 -5.29
N GLU A 181 -5.18 -17.80 -4.09
CA GLU A 181 -5.75 -16.47 -3.87
C GLU A 181 -4.70 -15.37 -4.02
N TRP A 182 -3.43 -15.71 -3.81
CA TRP A 182 -2.29 -14.80 -3.84
C TRP A 182 -1.53 -14.82 -5.18
N GLN A 183 -2.02 -15.52 -6.20
CA GLN A 183 -1.29 -15.62 -7.47
C GLN A 183 -1.44 -14.39 -8.36
N GLU A 184 -2.63 -13.79 -8.44
CA GLU A 184 -2.82 -12.57 -9.24
C GLU A 184 -2.03 -11.42 -8.61
N ASN A 185 -1.31 -10.66 -9.43
CA ASN A 185 -0.45 -9.58 -8.95
C ASN A 185 -0.10 -8.56 -10.04
N ASP A 186 0.52 -7.45 -9.64
CA ASP A 186 0.98 -6.36 -10.51
C ASP A 186 2.51 -6.24 -10.60
N GLY A 187 3.24 -7.22 -10.08
CA GLY A 187 4.71 -7.25 -10.01
C GLY A 187 5.31 -6.71 -8.71
N ALA A 188 4.52 -6.12 -7.82
CA ALA A 188 4.95 -5.78 -6.47
C ALA A 188 4.01 -6.31 -5.39
N LEU A 189 2.69 -6.25 -5.63
CA LEU A 189 1.66 -6.65 -4.70
C LEU A 189 0.71 -7.65 -5.33
N ASN A 190 0.19 -8.55 -4.50
CA ASN A 190 -0.85 -9.48 -4.89
C ASN A 190 -2.19 -8.72 -5.01
N THR A 191 -2.98 -9.00 -6.05
CA THR A 191 -4.22 -8.27 -6.36
C THR A 191 -5.22 -8.33 -5.20
N ILE A 192 -5.34 -9.48 -4.54
CA ILE A 192 -6.21 -9.66 -3.37
C ILE A 192 -5.81 -8.74 -2.21
N SER A 193 -4.52 -8.45 -2.07
CA SER A 193 -4.01 -7.57 -1.01
C SER A 193 -4.40 -6.12 -1.23
N MET A 194 -4.64 -5.73 -2.49
CA MET A 194 -4.91 -4.36 -2.86
C MET A 194 -6.39 -3.98 -2.80
N THR A 195 -7.33 -4.92 -2.63
CA THR A 195 -8.76 -4.57 -2.68
C THR A 195 -9.18 -3.73 -1.49
N HIS A 196 -8.88 -4.19 -0.28
CA HIS A 196 -9.22 -3.57 1.01
C HIS A 196 -8.56 -4.36 2.13
N PRO A 197 -8.55 -3.88 3.39
CA PRO A 197 -8.14 -4.70 4.53
C PRO A 197 -9.09 -5.91 4.70
N ARG A 198 -8.57 -7.12 4.45
CA ARG A 198 -9.30 -8.40 4.51
C ARG A 198 -8.97 -9.20 5.77
N LEU A 199 -7.75 -9.02 6.28
CA LEU A 199 -7.19 -9.79 7.39
C LEU A 199 -6.95 -8.89 8.59
N PRO A 200 -7.14 -9.38 9.84
CA PRO A 200 -7.69 -10.69 10.19
C PRO A 200 -9.22 -10.73 10.08
N LEU A 201 -9.87 -9.56 10.14
CA LEU A 201 -11.30 -9.37 9.96
C LEU A 201 -11.52 -8.51 8.72
N GLU A 202 -12.37 -8.97 7.82
CA GLU A 202 -12.62 -8.28 6.56
C GLU A 202 -13.41 -6.99 6.81
N HIS A 203 -12.86 -5.86 6.36
CA HIS A 203 -13.55 -4.57 6.44
C HIS A 203 -14.73 -4.54 5.46
N PRO A 204 -15.80 -3.77 5.76
CA PRO A 204 -16.93 -3.60 4.85
C PRO A 204 -16.45 -3.13 3.48
N SER A 205 -16.80 -3.87 2.43
CA SER A 205 -16.33 -3.59 1.07
C SER A 205 -17.37 -3.89 0.00
N GLN A 206 -17.21 -3.26 -1.15
CA GLN A 206 -18.04 -3.45 -2.33
C GLN A 206 -17.19 -3.36 -3.60
N PHE A 207 -17.30 -4.37 -4.45
CA PHE A 207 -16.70 -4.36 -5.78
C PHE A 207 -17.49 -3.45 -6.73
N ILE A 208 -16.80 -2.60 -7.48
CA ILE A 208 -17.40 -1.71 -8.48
C ILE A 208 -16.95 -2.10 -9.88
N THR A 209 -17.93 -2.42 -10.73
CA THR A 209 -17.68 -2.80 -12.13
C THR A 209 -17.67 -1.59 -13.05
N SER A 210 -18.60 -0.64 -12.83
CA SER A 210 -18.76 0.55 -13.65
C SER A 210 -18.81 1.83 -12.82
N ASP A 211 -18.27 2.93 -13.37
CA ASP A 211 -18.28 4.23 -12.69
C ASP A 211 -19.71 4.80 -12.50
N SER A 212 -20.70 4.27 -13.21
CA SER A 212 -22.13 4.55 -13.04
C SER A 212 -22.72 4.02 -11.73
N GLU A 213 -22.15 2.97 -11.14
CA GLU A 213 -22.60 2.42 -9.84
C GLU A 213 -22.23 3.35 -8.67
N CYS A 214 -21.37 4.36 -8.90
CA CYS A 214 -20.95 5.33 -7.89
C CYS A 214 -21.96 6.45 -7.58
N GLN A 215 -23.20 6.40 -8.07
CA GLN A 215 -24.16 7.50 -7.86
C GLN A 215 -24.64 7.63 -6.40
N THR A 216 -24.66 6.53 -5.65
CA THR A 216 -25.11 6.44 -4.24
C THR A 216 -24.09 5.73 -3.35
N LEU A 217 -22.87 6.25 -3.28
CA LEU A 217 -21.83 5.75 -2.37
C LEU A 217 -22.13 6.15 -0.91
N GLN A 218 -21.85 5.23 0.02
CA GLN A 218 -21.99 5.40 1.46
C GLN A 218 -20.61 5.45 2.13
N PRO A 219 -20.39 6.32 3.12
CA PRO A 219 -19.13 6.32 3.88
C PRO A 219 -19.00 5.06 4.75
N GLY A 220 -17.79 4.76 5.23
CA GLY A 220 -17.47 3.60 6.07
C GLY A 220 -17.22 2.29 5.31
N ILE A 221 -17.33 2.29 3.98
CA ILE A 221 -17.21 1.11 3.11
C ILE A 221 -16.05 1.31 2.12
N TRP A 222 -15.27 0.25 1.90
CA TRP A 222 -14.23 0.15 0.87
C TRP A 222 -14.83 -0.17 -0.49
N TYR A 223 -14.75 0.79 -1.41
CA TYR A 223 -15.14 0.60 -2.80
C TYR A 223 -13.93 0.29 -3.67
N TYR A 224 -13.84 -0.94 -4.20
CA TYR A 224 -12.67 -1.35 -4.95
C TYR A 224 -12.96 -1.70 -6.41
N LYS A 225 -11.99 -1.39 -7.27
CA LYS A 225 -11.99 -1.67 -8.71
C LYS A 225 -10.69 -2.36 -9.09
N ILE A 226 -10.76 -3.36 -9.97
CA ILE A 226 -9.57 -4.02 -10.52
C ILE A 226 -9.22 -3.38 -11.87
N VAL A 227 -7.95 -3.00 -12.04
CA VAL A 227 -7.43 -2.32 -13.23
C VAL A 227 -6.26 -3.12 -13.81
N GLU A 228 -6.25 -3.31 -15.13
CA GLU A 228 -5.15 -3.98 -15.85
C GLU A 228 -3.95 -3.03 -15.99
N ALA A 229 -3.03 -3.08 -15.02
CA ALA A 229 -1.84 -2.26 -14.95
C ALA A 229 -0.79 -2.92 -14.05
N ASP A 230 0.50 -2.72 -14.33
CA ASP A 230 1.54 -3.09 -13.36
C ASP A 230 1.68 -2.00 -12.30
N HIS A 231 2.40 -2.32 -11.23
CA HIS A 231 2.51 -1.49 -10.02
C HIS A 231 2.96 -0.04 -10.28
N ILE A 232 3.82 0.19 -11.27
CA ILE A 232 4.42 1.51 -11.51
C ILE A 232 3.68 2.31 -12.58
N THR A 233 2.67 1.72 -13.22
CA THR A 233 1.93 2.32 -14.34
C THR A 233 1.39 3.70 -13.98
N PHE A 234 0.71 3.82 -12.85
CA PHE A 234 0.03 5.05 -12.45
C PHE A 234 0.82 5.92 -11.47
N ILE A 235 2.10 5.60 -11.26
CA ILE A 235 2.97 6.29 -10.30
C ILE A 235 4.17 6.89 -11.03
N VAL A 236 4.87 6.09 -11.82
CA VAL A 236 6.18 6.46 -12.39
C VAL A 236 6.09 6.76 -13.88
N ASN A 237 5.17 6.12 -14.60
CA ASN A 237 5.17 6.13 -16.06
C ASN A 237 3.86 6.66 -16.65
N ARG A 238 3.63 7.98 -16.51
CA ARG A 238 2.47 8.68 -17.08
C ARG A 238 2.36 8.45 -18.59
N GLU A 239 3.47 8.47 -19.32
CA GLU A 239 3.48 8.28 -20.78
C GLU A 239 2.95 6.89 -21.18
N ARG A 240 3.37 5.83 -20.47
CA ARG A 240 2.89 4.47 -20.73
C ARG A 240 1.45 4.27 -20.31
N ALA A 241 1.02 4.91 -19.22
CA ALA A 241 -0.37 4.87 -18.78
C ALA A 241 -1.28 5.71 -19.70
N GLY A 242 -0.73 6.74 -20.34
CA GLY A 242 -1.41 7.62 -21.28
C GLY A 242 -2.73 8.14 -20.73
N VAL A 243 -3.77 8.06 -21.56
CA VAL A 243 -5.13 8.52 -21.23
C VAL A 243 -5.71 7.80 -20.00
N GLN A 244 -5.31 6.56 -19.71
CA GLN A 244 -5.81 5.84 -18.53
C GLN A 244 -5.34 6.45 -17.21
N PHE A 245 -4.15 7.06 -17.18
CA PHE A 245 -3.68 7.82 -16.02
C PHE A 245 -4.63 8.97 -15.75
N ASP A 246 -4.82 9.83 -16.75
CA ASP A 246 -5.62 11.05 -16.61
C ASP A 246 -7.07 10.69 -16.23
N LEU A 247 -7.66 9.67 -16.86
CA LEU A 247 -9.02 9.20 -16.53
C LEU A 247 -9.15 8.69 -15.09
N ILE A 248 -8.18 7.93 -14.58
CA ILE A 248 -8.24 7.41 -13.21
C ILE A 248 -8.14 8.56 -12.20
N TYR A 249 -7.14 9.43 -12.36
CA TYR A 249 -6.97 10.56 -11.43
C TYR A 249 -8.13 11.55 -11.53
N ASP A 250 -8.64 11.84 -12.73
CA ASP A 250 -9.83 12.69 -12.89
C ASP A 250 -11.06 12.06 -12.23
N SER A 251 -11.28 10.75 -12.39
CA SER A 251 -12.36 10.04 -11.72
C SER A 251 -12.22 10.12 -10.19
N ILE A 252 -11.01 9.91 -9.65
CA ILE A 252 -10.72 10.06 -8.21
C ILE A 252 -11.05 11.48 -7.74
N PHE A 253 -10.51 12.51 -8.40
CA PHE A 253 -10.73 13.90 -8.00
C PHE A 253 -12.18 14.35 -8.15
N GLN A 254 -12.88 13.92 -9.20
CA GLN A 254 -14.29 14.21 -9.38
C GLN A 254 -15.14 13.57 -8.30
N ARG A 255 -14.85 12.31 -7.90
CA ARG A 255 -15.53 11.64 -6.79
C ARG A 255 -15.32 12.40 -5.49
N CYS A 256 -14.06 12.68 -5.13
CA CYS A 256 -13.75 13.45 -3.92
C CYS A 256 -14.49 14.79 -3.89
N ARG A 257 -14.50 15.55 -5.01
CA ARG A 257 -15.22 16.82 -5.12
C ARG A 257 -16.74 16.67 -4.96
N LYS A 258 -17.37 15.73 -5.65
CA LYS A 258 -18.83 15.51 -5.55
C LYS A 258 -19.27 15.23 -4.11
N HIS A 259 -18.46 14.50 -3.33
CA HIS A 259 -18.77 14.21 -1.93
C HIS A 259 -18.56 15.39 -0.99
N VAL A 260 -17.58 16.28 -1.26
CA VAL A 260 -17.44 17.57 -0.55
C VAL A 260 -18.71 18.42 -0.73
N PHE A 261 -19.16 18.60 -1.97
CA PHE A 261 -20.31 19.47 -2.27
C PHE A 261 -21.66 18.92 -1.78
N ARG A 262 -21.79 17.61 -1.56
CA ARG A 262 -23.00 17.03 -0.94
C ARG A 262 -23.06 17.24 0.58
N LYS A 263 -21.91 17.40 1.27
CA LYS A 263 -21.86 17.65 2.72
C LYS A 263 -21.98 19.14 3.09
N ILE A 264 -21.61 20.05 2.20
CA ILE A 264 -21.79 21.50 2.41
C ILE A 264 -23.16 21.88 1.86
N PRO A 265 -24.15 22.30 2.68
CA PRO A 265 -25.37 22.88 2.15
C PRO A 265 -24.98 24.07 1.28
N GLN A 266 -25.45 24.11 0.03
CA GLN A 266 -25.34 25.30 -0.79
C GLN A 266 -26.08 26.43 -0.06
N THR A 267 -25.34 27.25 0.68
CA THR A 267 -25.83 28.52 1.19
C THR A 267 -25.93 29.44 0.00
N LEU A 268 -27.08 29.38 -0.68
CA LEU A 268 -27.50 30.43 -1.60
C LEU A 268 -27.54 31.73 -0.78
N PRO A 269 -26.82 32.79 -1.17
CA PRO A 269 -26.94 34.06 -0.49
C PRO A 269 -28.39 34.52 -0.60
N ASN A 270 -28.99 34.77 0.58
CA ASN A 270 -30.37 35.21 0.79
C ASN A 270 -30.95 35.97 -0.42
N GLN A 271 -31.94 35.39 -1.09
CA GLN A 271 -32.89 36.21 -1.84
C GLN A 271 -33.61 37.11 -0.83
N SER A 272 -33.25 38.39 -0.84
CA SER A 272 -33.90 39.44 -0.06
C SER A 272 -35.41 39.45 -0.35
N PRO A 273 -36.27 39.38 0.68
CA PRO A 273 -37.71 39.44 0.46
C PRO A 273 -38.11 40.86 0.00
N SER A 274 -38.79 40.94 -1.14
CA SER A 274 -39.43 42.16 -1.63
C SER A 274 -40.36 42.73 -0.55
N PRO A 275 -40.29 44.04 -0.21
CA PRO A 275 -41.22 44.60 0.75
C PRO A 275 -42.61 44.70 0.11
N ARG A 276 -43.57 43.94 0.64
CA ARG A 276 -45.00 44.21 0.43
C ARG A 276 -45.33 45.52 1.14
N SER A 277 -45.80 46.48 0.37
CA SER A 277 -46.45 47.70 0.85
C SER A 277 -47.78 47.39 1.55
N PRO A 278 -48.09 48.03 2.69
CA PRO A 278 -49.46 48.15 3.14
C PRO A 278 -49.96 49.61 3.02
N ARG A 279 -51.01 49.75 2.20
CA ARG A 279 -51.99 50.86 2.08
C ARG A 279 -51.49 52.25 1.72
#